data_AF-A0A9Q3IA38-F1
#
_entry.id   AF-A0A9Q3IA38-F1
#
_cell.length_a   1.000
_cell.length_b   1.000
_cell.length_c   1.000
_cell.angle_alpha   90.00
_cell.angle_beta   90.00
_cell.angle_gamma   90.00
#
_symmetry.space_group_name_H-M   'P 1'
#
loop_
_entity.id
_entity.type
_entity.pdbx_description
1 polymer ?
#
loop_
_entity_poly.entity_id
_entity_poly.type
_entity_poly.pdbx_seq_one_letter_code
_entity_poly.pdbx_strand_id
1 'polypeptide(L)'
;MFTHDPLEELMRKNRPASSIGEEPLVKIRGPDIELYLYLGRPYPHMLRRPSYPEILETSKEIEKHISELLDMDVIRKIGHNEIV
;
A
#
# COMPACT_ATOMS: atom_id res chain seq x y z
N MET A 1 35.64 12.58 -20.88
CA MET A 1 35.46 11.41 -19.99
C MET A 1 34.41 11.80 -18.99
N PHE A 2 33.20 11.24 -19.09
CA PHE A 2 32.15 11.48 -18.11
C PHE A 2 32.55 10.74 -16.83
N THR A 3 32.89 11.48 -15.78
CA THR A 3 33.09 10.92 -14.45
C THR A 3 31.73 10.47 -13.96
N HIS A 4 31.50 9.16 -13.89
CA HIS A 4 30.30 8.64 -13.25
C HIS A 4 30.27 9.15 -11.80
N ASP A 5 29.14 9.71 -11.39
CA ASP A 5 28.95 10.19 -10.02
C ASP A 5 29.08 8.98 -9.08
N PRO A 6 29.96 9.02 -8.06
CA PRO A 6 30.10 7.94 -7.09
C PRO A 6 28.78 7.48 -6.47
N LEU A 7 27.81 8.41 -6.32
CA LEU A 7 26.48 8.10 -5.81
C LEU A 7 25.68 7.24 -6.78
N GLU A 8 25.72 7.56 -8.07
CA GLU A 8 25.02 6.81 -9.12
C GLU A 8 25.57 5.38 -9.22
N GLU A 9 26.89 5.22 -9.10
CA GLU A 9 27.50 3.91 -9.10
C GLU A 9 27.13 3.08 -7.86
N LEU A 10 27.02 3.72 -6.69
CA LEU A 10 26.60 3.07 -5.45
C LEU A 10 25.13 2.65 -5.49
N MET A 11 24.24 3.48 -6.03
CA MET A 11 22.83 3.13 -6.23
C MET A 11 22.66 2.01 -7.25
N ARG A 12 23.44 2.01 -8.34
CA ARG A 12 23.42 0.92 -9.32
C ARG A 12 23.88 -0.41 -8.72
N LYS A 13 24.92 -0.40 -7.88
CA LYS A 13 25.42 -1.59 -7.17
C LYS A 13 24.40 -2.13 -6.16
N ASN A 14 23.64 -1.25 -5.50
CA ASN A 14 22.65 -1.60 -4.47
C ASN A 14 21.21 -1.43 -4.96
N ARG A 15 20.95 -1.63 -6.26
CA ARG A 15 19.63 -1.49 -6.87
C ARG A 15 18.48 -2.19 -6.10
N PRO A 16 18.62 -3.43 -5.59
CA PRO A 16 17.53 -4.08 -4.86
C PRO A 16 17.27 -3.52 -3.44
N ALA A 17 18.19 -2.72 -2.89
CA ALA A 17 18.01 -2.02 -1.62
C ALA A 17 17.44 -0.60 -1.81
N SER A 18 17.27 -0.17 -3.07
CA SER A 18 16.76 1.14 -3.42
C SER A 18 15.27 1.08 -3.74
N SER A 19 14.52 2.08 -3.27
CA SER A 19 13.09 2.25 -3.60
C SER A 19 12.84 2.72 -5.04
N ILE A 20 13.89 2.82 -5.87
CA ILE A 20 13.86 3.38 -7.24
C ILE A 20 13.53 2.29 -8.29
N GLY A 21 13.22 1.05 -7.87
CA GLY A 21 12.91 -0.05 -8.78
C GLY A 21 11.41 -0.25 -9.03
N GLU A 22 11.08 -0.84 -10.18
CA GLU A 22 9.75 -1.44 -10.47
C GLU A 22 9.49 -2.73 -9.65
N GLU A 23 10.29 -2.98 -8.61
CA GLU A 23 10.14 -4.19 -7.80
C GLU A 23 8.92 -4.02 -6.87
N PRO A 24 8.01 -5.01 -6.81
CA PRO A 24 6.87 -4.94 -5.93
C PRO A 24 7.33 -4.87 -4.47
N LEU A 25 6.70 -3.97 -3.70
CA LEU A 25 6.97 -3.77 -2.27
C LEU A 25 6.84 -5.06 -1.44
N VAL A 26 6.13 -6.06 -1.96
CA VAL A 26 5.79 -7.34 -1.32
C VAL A 26 6.94 -8.35 -1.27
N LYS A 27 8.18 -7.97 -1.64
CA LYS A 27 9.34 -8.87 -1.56
C LYS A 27 9.74 -9.23 -0.11
N ILE A 28 9.20 -8.54 0.89
CA ILE A 28 9.47 -8.78 2.32
C ILE A 28 8.52 -9.87 2.84
N ARG A 29 9.07 -11.05 3.13
CA ARG A 29 8.35 -12.13 3.82
C ARG A 29 8.43 -11.93 5.33
N GLY A 30 7.52 -11.13 5.87
CA GLY A 30 7.30 -11.03 7.32
C GLY A 30 6.36 -12.14 7.82
N PRO A 31 6.30 -12.41 9.14
CA PRO A 31 5.25 -13.23 9.71
C PRO A 31 3.89 -12.54 9.54
N ASP A 32 2.84 -13.34 9.30
CA ASP A 32 1.47 -12.84 9.26
C ASP A 32 1.08 -12.26 10.63
N ILE A 33 0.39 -11.12 10.60
CA ILE A 33 -0.06 -10.43 11.82
C ILE A 33 -1.53 -10.76 12.06
N GLU A 34 -1.80 -11.43 13.19
CA GLU A 34 -3.17 -11.62 13.67
C GLU A 34 -3.58 -10.45 14.57
N LEU A 35 -4.66 -9.75 14.19
CA LEU A 35 -5.20 -8.63 14.94
C LEU A 35 -6.48 -9.04 15.66
N TYR A 36 -6.47 -8.93 16.99
CA TYR A 36 -7.60 -9.26 17.85
C TYR A 36 -8.26 -8.00 18.39
N LEU A 37 -9.59 -7.92 18.28
CA LEU A 37 -10.37 -6.87 18.93
C LEU A 37 -10.63 -7.24 20.39
N TYR A 38 -10.43 -6.30 21.30
CA TYR A 38 -10.74 -6.47 22.74
C TYR A 38 -12.25 -6.56 23.04
N LEU A 39 -13.11 -6.32 22.04
CA LEU A 39 -14.56 -6.27 22.19
C LEU A 39 -15.23 -7.14 21.13
N GLY A 40 -16.28 -7.86 21.53
CA GLY A 40 -17.14 -8.63 20.63
C GLY A 40 -18.15 -7.76 19.88
N ARG A 41 -18.79 -8.34 18.86
CA ARG A 41 -19.93 -7.70 18.17
C ARG A 41 -21.10 -7.52 19.16
N PRO A 42 -21.94 -6.47 19.01
CA PRO A 42 -21.93 -5.46 17.94
C PRO A 42 -20.88 -4.36 18.17
N TYR A 43 -20.19 -3.97 17.09
CA TYR A 43 -19.21 -2.90 17.15
C TYR A 43 -19.87 -1.54 17.45
N PRO A 44 -19.23 -0.66 18.24
CA PRO A 44 -19.78 0.66 18.58
C PRO A 44 -20.15 1.47 17.33
N HIS A 45 -21.31 2.13 17.34
CA HIS A 45 -21.77 2.98 16.23
C HIS A 45 -20.77 4.08 15.87
N MET A 46 -19.95 4.52 16.83
CA MET A 46 -18.91 5.53 16.64
C MET A 46 -17.79 5.08 15.68
N LEU A 47 -17.64 3.77 15.43
CA LEU A 47 -16.72 3.26 14.40
C LEU A 47 -17.30 3.36 12.98
N ARG A 48 -18.61 3.56 12.83
CA ARG A 48 -19.24 3.81 11.53
C ARG A 48 -19.04 5.28 11.17
N ARG A 49 -17.97 5.58 10.45
CA ARG A 49 -17.75 6.92 9.89
C ARG A 49 -18.55 7.05 8.58
N PRO A 50 -19.27 8.17 8.37
CA PRO A 50 -19.81 8.47 7.05
C PRO A 50 -18.67 8.60 6.05
N SER A 51 -18.94 8.31 4.77
CA SER A 51 -17.97 8.60 3.70
C SER A 51 -17.59 10.08 3.75
N TYR A 52 -16.30 10.36 3.68
CA TYR A 52 -15.79 11.73 3.61
C TYR A 52 -16.35 12.40 2.34
N PRO A 53 -16.73 13.69 2.36
CA PRO A 53 -17.25 14.36 1.17
C PRO A 53 -16.26 14.30 0.00
N GLU A 54 -16.74 13.84 -1.16
CA GLU A 54 -15.91 13.65 -2.34
C GLU A 54 -15.70 14.97 -3.08
N ILE A 55 -14.43 15.33 -3.29
CA ILE A 55 -14.02 16.39 -4.20
C ILE A 55 -13.62 15.69 -5.51
N LEU A 56 -14.27 16.02 -6.62
CA LEU A 56 -14.14 15.30 -7.91
C LEU A 56 -12.69 15.14 -8.39
N GLU A 57 -11.85 16.16 -8.23
CA GLU A 57 -10.43 16.09 -8.60
C GLU A 57 -9.65 15.16 -7.68
N THR A 58 -9.94 15.21 -6.38
CA THR A 58 -9.31 14.36 -5.37
C THR A 58 -9.70 12.90 -5.58
N SER A 59 -10.95 12.61 -5.93
CA SER A 59 -11.40 11.24 -6.22
C SER A 59 -10.64 10.61 -7.38
N LYS A 60 -10.41 11.35 -8.47
CA LYS A 60 -9.66 10.84 -9.63
C LYS A 60 -8.21 10.49 -9.29
N GLU A 61 -7.54 11.35 -8.54
CA GLU A 61 -6.15 11.08 -8.14
C GLU A 61 -6.07 9.92 -7.15
N ILE A 62 -7.04 9.81 -6.24
CA ILE A 62 -7.16 8.66 -5.32
C ILE A 62 -7.37 7.36 -6.11
N GLU A 63 -8.28 7.34 -7.10
CA GLU A 63 -8.54 6.16 -7.93
C GLU A 63 -7.29 5.66 -8.67
N LYS A 64 -6.45 6.58 -9.16
CA LYS A 64 -5.17 6.26 -9.76
C LYS A 64 -4.25 5.53 -8.78
N HIS A 65 -4.06 6.10 -7.58
CA HIS A 65 -3.21 5.47 -6.55
C HIS A 65 -3.78 4.14 -6.04
N ILE A 66 -5.11 4.01 -5.95
CA ILE A 66 -5.76 2.73 -5.62
C ILE A 66 -5.41 1.67 -6.66
N SER A 67 -5.44 2.04 -7.95
CA SER A 67 -5.07 1.13 -9.04
C SER A 67 -3.62 0.67 -8.94
N GLU A 68 -2.69 1.60 -8.68
CA GLU A 68 -1.27 1.27 -8.45
C GLU A 68 -1.07 0.32 -7.26
N LEU A 69 -1.81 0.53 -6.16
CA LEU A 69 -1.74 -0.34 -4.98
C LEU A 69 -2.33 -1.74 -5.21
N LEU A 70 -3.35 -1.85 -6.07
CA LEU A 70 -3.90 -3.14 -6.49
C LEU A 70 -2.88 -3.91 -7.35
N ASP A 71 -2.24 -3.23 -8.30
CA ASP A 71 -1.23 -3.83 -9.18
C ASP A 71 0.00 -4.30 -8.40
N MET A 72 0.34 -3.61 -7.31
CA MET A 72 1.42 -4.00 -6.39
C MET A 72 1.02 -5.08 -5.37
N ASP A 73 -0.22 -5.58 -5.40
CA ASP A 73 -0.77 -6.57 -4.45
C ASP A 73 -0.66 -6.12 -2.97
N VAL A 74 -0.67 -4.80 -2.74
CA VAL A 74 -0.65 -4.21 -1.39
C VAL A 74 -2.06 -4.20 -0.79
N ILE A 75 -3.07 -3.98 -1.64
CA ILE A 75 -4.48 -4.03 -1.27
C ILE A 75 -5.21 -5.01 -2.19
N ARG A 76 -6.31 -5.59 -1.70
CA ARG A 76 -7.18 -6.47 -2.50
C ARG A 76 -8.64 -6.17 -2.26
N LYS A 77 -9.48 -6.53 -3.22
CA LYS A 77 -10.94 -6.42 -3.09
C LYS A 77 -11.45 -7.56 -2.20
N ILE A 78 -12.09 -7.19 -1.08
CA ILE A 78 -12.80 -8.13 -0.20
C ILE A 78 -14.28 -8.15 -0.58
N GLY A 79 -14.84 -9.35 -0.74
CA GLY A 79 -16.28 -9.50 -0.99
C GLY A 79 -17.11 -9.20 0.25
N HIS A 80 -18.34 -8.70 0.08
CA HIS A 80 -19.26 -8.40 1.19
C HIS A 80 -19.55 -9.61 2.11
N ASN A 81 -19.36 -10.83 1.60
CA ASN A 81 -19.61 -12.09 2.31
C ASN A 81 -18.31 -12.83 2.70
N GLU A 82 -17.15 -12.26 2.42
CA GLU A 82 -15.87 -12.86 2.81
C GLU A 82 -15.66 -12.58 4.30
N ILE A 83 -15.77 -13.63 5.11
CA ILE A 83 -15.40 -13.58 6.53
C ILE A 83 -13.92 -13.93 6.59
N VAL A 84 -13.09 -12.92 6.87
CA VAL A 84 -11.68 -13.07 7.23
C VAL A 84 -11.58 -13.13 8.75
#